data_AF-F0J126-F1
#
_entry.id   AF-F0J126-F1
#
_cell.length_a   1.000
_cell.length_b   1.000
_cell.length_c   1.000
_cell.angle_alpha   90.00
_cell.angle_beta   90.00
_cell.angle_gamma   90.00
#
_symmetry.space_group_name_H-M   'P 1'
#
loop_
_entity.id
_entity.type
_entity.pdbx_description
1 polymer ?
#
loop_
_entity_poly.entity_id
_entity_poly.type
_entity_poly.pdbx_seq_one_letter_code
_entity_poly.pdbx_strand_id
1 'polypeptide(L)'
;MADQLRGKWPKLGAFIDDSETDVLAHMDFPAQHRTKIHSTNPLERLNKEVKRRADVVGIFPNEGSIIRLIGAVLLEANDEWQTQNRYMQIEGMVELMAPAIDADTPRISTVAA
;
A
#
# COMPACT_ATOMS: atom_id res chain seq x y z
N MET A 1 -1.23 -6.17 -24.82
CA MET A 1 -0.04 -5.38 -24.42
C MET A 1 1.20 -6.25 -24.35
N ALA A 2 1.16 -7.41 -23.67
CA ALA A 2 2.27 -8.36 -23.61
C ALA A 2 2.83 -8.74 -25.00
N ASP A 3 1.95 -8.98 -26.00
CA ASP A 3 2.37 -9.34 -27.36
C ASP A 3 3.31 -8.34 -28.04
N GLN A 4 3.11 -7.04 -27.78
CA GLN A 4 3.97 -5.98 -28.34
C GLN A 4 5.37 -5.97 -27.72
N LEU A 5 5.50 -6.50 -26.49
CA LEU A 5 6.73 -6.49 -25.70
C LEU A 5 7.52 -7.80 -25.85
N ARG A 6 6.85 -8.92 -26.17
CA ARG A 6 7.46 -10.27 -26.28
C ARG A 6 8.62 -10.34 -27.27
N GLY A 7 8.54 -9.61 -28.39
CA GLY A 7 9.61 -9.62 -29.40
C GLY A 7 10.93 -9.00 -28.92
N LYS A 8 10.87 -7.91 -28.15
CA LYS A 8 12.05 -7.17 -27.71
C LYS A 8 12.49 -7.53 -26.28
N TRP A 9 11.53 -7.87 -25.42
CA TRP A 9 11.74 -8.15 -24.00
C TRP A 9 10.92 -9.37 -23.57
N PRO A 10 11.35 -10.59 -23.94
CA PRO A 10 10.58 -11.81 -23.70
C PRO A 10 10.29 -12.05 -22.21
N LYS A 11 11.25 -11.72 -21.32
CA LYS A 11 11.07 -11.81 -19.86
C LYS A 11 9.96 -10.88 -19.35
N LEU A 12 9.86 -9.67 -19.91
CA LEU A 12 8.83 -8.70 -19.53
C LEU A 12 7.45 -9.16 -20.04
N GLY A 13 7.40 -9.72 -21.25
CA GLY A 13 6.17 -10.31 -21.79
C GLY A 13 5.61 -11.39 -20.86
N ALA A 14 6.43 -12.37 -20.50
CA ALA A 14 6.04 -13.44 -19.58
C ALA A 14 5.63 -12.89 -18.19
N PHE A 15 6.40 -11.94 -17.65
CA PHE A 15 6.07 -11.32 -16.36
C PHE A 15 4.70 -10.63 -16.35
N ILE A 16 4.31 -9.98 -17.45
CA ILE A 16 2.99 -9.33 -17.56
C ILE A 16 1.87 -10.38 -17.57
N ASP A 17 2.07 -11.49 -18.28
CA ASP A 17 1.09 -12.58 -18.33
C ASP A 17 0.94 -13.24 -16.94
N ASP A 18 2.06 -13.52 -16.27
CA ASP A 18 2.07 -14.15 -14.95
C ASP A 18 1.46 -13.24 -13.86
N SER A 19 1.55 -11.92 -14.02
CA SER A 19 1.05 -10.93 -13.06
C SER A 19 -0.39 -10.45 -13.34
N GLU A 20 -1.07 -10.99 -14.36
CA GLU A 20 -2.38 -10.49 -14.81
C GLU A 20 -3.40 -10.42 -13.65
N THR A 21 -3.51 -11.51 -12.88
CA THR A 21 -4.46 -11.60 -11.78
C THR A 21 -4.14 -10.57 -10.68
N ASP A 22 -2.87 -10.43 -10.33
CA ASP A 22 -2.42 -9.51 -9.28
C ASP A 22 -2.66 -8.04 -9.66
N VAL A 23 -2.41 -7.69 -10.92
CA VAL A 23 -2.64 -6.32 -11.43
C VAL A 23 -4.13 -6.00 -11.50
N LEU A 24 -4.96 -6.97 -11.89
CA LEU A 24 -6.40 -6.78 -12.03
C LEU A 24 -7.16 -6.85 -10.70
N ALA A 25 -6.58 -7.40 -9.63
CA ALA A 25 -7.23 -7.51 -8.31
C ALA A 25 -7.81 -6.19 -7.78
N HIS A 26 -7.19 -5.06 -8.10
CA HIS A 26 -7.71 -3.75 -7.68
C HIS A 26 -9.10 -3.41 -8.29
N MET A 27 -9.51 -4.09 -9.36
CA MET A 27 -10.82 -3.89 -9.99
C MET A 27 -11.98 -4.41 -9.13
N ASP A 28 -11.71 -5.29 -8.16
CA ASP A 28 -12.71 -5.77 -7.20
C ASP A 28 -13.13 -4.66 -6.23
N PHE A 29 -12.35 -3.58 -6.13
CA PHE A 29 -12.69 -2.42 -5.32
C PHE A 29 -13.70 -1.50 -6.03
N PRO A 30 -14.51 -0.73 -5.27
CA PRO A 30 -15.41 0.28 -5.79
C PRO A 30 -14.70 1.23 -6.77
N ALA A 31 -15.38 1.59 -7.86
CA ALA A 31 -14.80 2.40 -8.94
C ALA A 31 -14.15 3.71 -8.43
N GLN A 32 -14.73 4.33 -7.39
CA GLN A 32 -14.21 5.53 -6.74
C GLN A 32 -12.85 5.35 -6.04
N HIS A 33 -12.43 4.12 -5.71
CA HIS A 33 -11.17 3.81 -5.04
C HIS A 33 -10.08 3.29 -5.99
N ARG A 34 -10.45 2.73 -7.15
CA ARG A 34 -9.50 2.10 -8.08
C ARG A 34 -8.33 3.03 -8.45
N THR A 35 -8.62 4.29 -8.80
CA THR A 35 -7.60 5.31 -9.13
C THR A 35 -6.61 5.55 -8.00
N LYS A 36 -7.04 5.42 -6.75
CA LYS A 36 -6.18 5.59 -5.59
C LYS A 36 -5.35 4.35 -5.32
N ILE A 37 -5.91 3.16 -5.54
CA ILE A 37 -5.26 1.87 -5.31
C ILE A 37 -4.15 1.61 -6.33
N HIS A 38 -4.38 1.89 -7.62
CA HIS A 38 -3.33 1.68 -8.63
C HIS A 38 -2.31 2.83 -8.71
N SER A 39 -2.48 3.91 -7.95
CA SER A 39 -1.53 5.02 -7.93
C SER A 39 -0.34 4.72 -7.01
N THR A 40 0.87 4.90 -7.52
CA THR A 40 2.10 4.80 -6.70
C THR A 40 2.45 6.13 -6.00
N ASN A 41 1.75 7.22 -6.30
CA ASN A 41 2.06 8.56 -5.77
C ASN A 41 2.15 8.62 -4.23
N PRO A 42 1.22 8.02 -3.46
CA PRO A 42 1.29 8.06 -2.00
C PRO A 42 2.53 7.33 -1.47
N LEU A 43 2.84 6.17 -2.05
CA LEU A 43 3.99 5.35 -1.68
C LEU A 43 5.30 6.04 -2.03
N GLU A 44 5.39 6.64 -3.23
CA GLU A 44 6.55 7.41 -3.67
C GLU A 44 6.79 8.63 -2.78
N ARG A 45 5.74 9.38 -2.43
CA ARG A 45 5.82 10.52 -1.51
C ARG A 45 6.32 10.08 -0.12
N LEU A 46 5.76 8.99 0.40
CA LEU A 46 6.16 8.44 1.69
C LEU A 46 7.62 7.98 1.69
N ASN A 47 8.03 7.23 0.67
CA ASN A 47 9.41 6.78 0.49
C ASN A 47 10.38 7.96 0.36
N LYS A 48 9.99 9.03 -0.34
CA LYS A 48 10.79 10.25 -0.45
C LYS A 48 10.97 10.93 0.91
N GLU A 49 9.93 10.97 1.74
CA GLU A 49 9.99 11.56 3.07
C GLU A 49 10.85 10.74 4.03
N VAL A 50 10.71 9.40 4.01
CA VAL A 50 11.58 8.51 4.77
C VAL A 50 13.04 8.73 4.39
N LYS A 51 13.36 8.76 3.09
CA LYS A 51 14.72 9.05 2.61
C LYS A 51 15.22 10.42 3.09
N ARG A 52 14.43 11.48 2.90
CA ARG A 52 14.79 12.84 3.32
C ARG A 52 15.13 12.94 4.80
N ARG A 53 14.36 12.28 5.68
CA ARG A 53 14.65 12.29 7.13
C ARG A 53 15.82 11.40 7.52
N ALA A 54 15.98 10.26 6.84
CA ALA A 54 17.13 9.38 7.05
C ALA A 54 18.44 10.05 6.61
N ASP A 55 18.42 10.82 5.52
CA ASP A 55 19.59 11.55 4.99
C ASP A 55 20.13 12.57 6.00
N VAL A 56 19.27 13.16 6.84
CA VAL A 56 19.67 14.08 7.92
C VAL A 56 20.44 13.36 9.03
N VAL A 57 20.09 12.10 9.33
CA VAL A 57 20.76 11.29 10.34
C VAL A 57 22.09 10.73 9.82
N GLY A 58 22.13 10.35 8.54
CA GLY A 58 23.32 9.82 7.86
C GLY A 58 23.67 8.39 8.30
N ILE A 59 24.09 8.19 9.55
CA ILE A 59 24.47 6.89 10.12
C ILE A 59 23.66 6.60 11.39
N PHE A 60 22.98 5.46 11.41
CA PHE A 60 22.20 5.03 12.57
C PHE A 60 23.02 4.16 13.53
N PRO A 61 22.88 4.34 14.85
CA PRO A 61 23.66 3.60 15.85
C PRO A 61 23.21 2.14 16.04
N ASN A 62 21.98 1.79 15.63
CA ASN A 62 21.43 0.44 15.61
C ASN A 62 20.15 0.40 14.76
N GLU A 63 19.67 -0.80 14.45
CA GLU A 63 18.45 -1.05 13.68
C GLU A 63 17.19 -0.47 14.35
N GLY A 64 17.09 -0.56 15.68
CA GLY A 64 15.96 0.00 16.42
C GLY A 64 15.82 1.52 16.21
N SER A 65 16.92 2.25 16.03
CA SER A 65 16.88 3.70 15.80
C SER A 65 16.28 4.06 14.44
N ILE A 66 16.60 3.31 13.37
CA ILE A 66 15.99 3.55 12.05
C ILE A 66 14.52 3.12 12.01
N ILE A 67 14.18 2.00 12.67
CA ILE A 67 12.78 1.54 12.79
C ILE A 67 11.92 2.62 13.46
N ARG A 68 12.43 3.25 14.53
CA ARG A 68 11.71 4.35 15.21
C ARG A 68 11.48 5.55 14.30
N LEU A 69 12.47 5.95 13.51
CA LEU A 69 12.32 7.07 12.56
C LEU A 69 11.26 6.75 11.50
N ILE A 70 11.38 5.58 10.86
CA ILE A 70 10.42 5.14 9.83
C ILE A 70 9.03 5.06 10.45
N GLY A 71 8.90 4.43 11.62
CA GLY A 71 7.64 4.32 12.35
C GLY A 71 7.01 5.68 12.66
N ALA A 72 7.80 6.67 13.09
CA ALA A 72 7.31 8.02 13.33
C ALA A 72 6.78 8.69 12.05
N VAL A 73 7.45 8.52 10.90
CA VAL A 73 6.99 9.03 9.61
C VAL A 73 5.69 8.34 9.16
N LEU A 74 5.58 7.03 9.37
CA LEU A 74 4.37 6.27 9.05
C LEU A 74 3.18 6.70 9.90
N LEU A 75 3.38 6.95 11.19
CA LEU A 75 2.35 7.44 12.11
C LEU A 75 1.86 8.83 11.69
N GLU A 76 2.78 9.75 11.39
CA GLU A 76 2.45 11.09 10.88
C GLU A 76 1.63 11.03 9.59
N ALA A 77 2.06 10.20 8.62
CA ALA A 77 1.32 10.02 7.37
C ALA A 77 -0.07 9.39 7.58
N ASN A 78 -0.20 8.44 8.51
CA ASN A 78 -1.48 7.85 8.87
C ASN A 78 -2.43 8.90 9.47
N ASP A 79 -1.93 9.73 10.39
CA ASP A 79 -2.73 10.77 11.05
C ASP A 79 -3.21 11.82 10.05
N GLU A 80 -2.34 12.25 9.11
CA GLU A 80 -2.72 13.14 7.99
C GLU A 80 -3.87 12.54 7.17
N TRP A 81 -3.77 11.25 6.82
CA TRP A 81 -4.76 10.55 5.99
C TRP A 81 -6.09 10.31 6.70
N GLN A 82 -6.10 10.25 8.02
CA GLN A 82 -7.34 10.10 8.80
C GLN A 82 -8.04 11.45 9.05
N THR A 83 -7.28 12.54 9.22
CA THR A 83 -7.83 13.81 9.76
C THR A 83 -8.03 14.91 8.72
N GLN A 84 -7.11 15.10 7.76
CA GLN A 84 -7.13 16.32 6.94
C GLN A 84 -7.80 16.17 5.57
N ASN A 85 -7.81 14.98 4.99
CA ASN A 85 -8.55 14.63 3.77
C ASN A 85 -8.59 13.11 3.66
N ARG A 86 -9.66 12.47 4.11
CA ARG A 86 -9.76 11.01 4.15
C ARG A 86 -9.37 10.42 2.80
N TYR A 87 -8.19 9.78 2.75
CA TYR A 87 -7.60 9.40 1.46
C TYR A 87 -8.48 8.39 0.73
N MET A 88 -9.09 7.45 1.44
CA MET A 88 -10.17 6.59 0.92
C MET A 88 -11.45 6.76 1.75
N GLN A 89 -12.54 7.10 1.08
CA GLN A 89 -13.85 7.26 1.72
C GLN A 89 -14.35 5.92 2.27
N ILE A 90 -14.94 5.93 3.47
CA ILE A 90 -15.44 4.69 4.12
C ILE A 90 -16.68 4.20 3.40
N GLU A 91 -17.50 5.13 2.89
CA GLU A 91 -18.78 4.88 2.25
C GLU A 91 -18.63 3.92 1.06
N GLY A 92 -17.56 4.05 0.27
CA GLY A 92 -17.26 3.10 -0.80
C GLY A 92 -16.83 1.74 -0.28
N MET A 93 -16.03 1.70 0.78
CA MET A 93 -15.60 0.45 1.40
C MET A 93 -16.76 -0.37 1.98
N VAL A 94 -17.89 0.26 2.32
CA VAL A 94 -19.12 -0.46 2.74
C VAL A 94 -19.63 -1.41 1.67
N GLU A 95 -19.44 -1.10 0.37
CA GLU A 95 -19.82 -2.01 -0.73
C GLU A 95 -19.04 -3.34 -0.68
N LEU A 96 -17.81 -3.32 -0.16
CA LEU A 96 -16.98 -4.52 0.06
C LEU A 96 -17.38 -5.27 1.33
N MET A 97 -18.07 -4.61 2.26
CA MET A 97 -18.52 -5.17 3.53
C MET A 97 -19.98 -5.67 3.49
N ALA A 98 -20.66 -5.56 2.35
CA ALA A 98 -21.92 -6.27 2.12
C ALA A 98 -21.70 -7.74 2.48
N PRO A 99 -22.55 -8.34 3.33
CA PRO A 99 -22.07 -9.36 4.25
C PRO A 99 -21.63 -10.60 3.46
N ALA A 100 -20.33 -10.90 3.52
CA ALA A 100 -19.91 -12.28 3.66
C ALA A 100 -20.47 -12.76 5.01
N ILE A 101 -21.74 -13.16 5.00
CA ILE A 101 -22.34 -13.88 6.13
C ILE A 101 -21.48 -15.14 6.28
N ASP A 102 -20.89 -15.29 7.46
CA ASP A 102 -20.02 -16.38 7.91
C ASP A 102 -18.55 -16.37 7.45
N ALA A 103 -17.75 -15.43 7.98
CA ALA A 103 -16.34 -15.70 8.22
C ALA A 103 -15.96 -15.16 9.61
N ASP A 104 -15.75 -16.10 10.53
CA ASP A 104 -15.28 -15.90 11.90
C ASP A 104 -14.00 -15.03 11.90
N THR A 105 -14.15 -13.73 12.23
CA THR A 105 -13.02 -12.80 12.32
C THR A 105 -12.08 -13.26 13.44
N PRO A 106 -10.83 -13.70 13.15
CA PRO A 106 -9.91 -14.06 14.21
C PRO A 106 -9.55 -12.81 14.99
N ARG A 107 -9.96 -12.75 16.26
CA ARG A 107 -9.55 -11.69 17.19
C ARG A 107 -8.04 -11.81 17.41
N ILE A 108 -7.29 -10.79 17.04
CA ILE A 108 -5.87 -10.67 17.39
C ILE A 108 -5.78 -10.66 18.92
N SER A 109 -5.26 -11.74 19.50
CA SER A 109 -5.06 -11.86 20.94
C SER A 109 -3.89 -10.98 21.35
N THR A 110 -4.18 -9.82 21.94
CA THR A 110 -3.19 -9.02 22.67
C THR A 110 -2.90 -9.70 24.00
N VAL A 111 -1.99 -10.68 24.00
CA VAL A 111 -1.34 -11.13 25.23
C VAL A 111 -0.17 -10.18 25.48
N ALA A 112 -0.36 -9.25 26.42
CA ALA A 112 0.74 -8.53 27.05
C ALA A 112 1.48 -9.50 27.98
N ALA A 113 2.79 -9.63 27.79
CA ALA A 113 3.73 -10.25 28.72
C ALA A 113 4.65 -9.16 29.30
#